data_AF-A0AAN7HZH7-F1
#
_entry.id   AF-A0AAN7HZH7-F1
#
_cell.length_a   1.000
_cell.length_b   1.000
_cell.length_c   1.000
_cell.angle_alpha   90.00
_cell.angle_beta   90.00
_cell.angle_gamma   90.00
#
_symmetry.space_group_name_H-M   'P 1'
#
loop_
_entity.id
_entity.type
_entity.pdbx_description
1 polymer ?
#
loop_
_entity_poly.entity_id
_entity_poly.type
_entity_poly.pdbx_seq_one_letter_code
_entity_poly.pdbx_strand_id
1 'polypeptide(L)'
;MMNYFLKTPSNEWDAIKAFSDYLQFYDGDEILDKMKQDLIQLKNSQNVGINIKRKAENFILTLDKKKAQLRAGESSSSGTHNIFNQQNSSGVINNHMGTVNINNKRESVTPTSSSNTKKKQKSTCTLDVPTGTHETEIEDLFNPRDASASASASDLTLSHLPTRIEDLDPSDFLENVTNPYMVNGKNISSYFCQYQRAVVLKNNKEGLLVECNTYELLALNNILLIKNGQCSNLMKKYFSKDIISEIKKDLKRKFKINNQGIDATIKTGVDTVLKEYKDGDISFRTAASRVGKYRSDSTQFHPLDSILFGIESLIQKIPKQKFNGLIRENTISCSYVEPVLAPMFTDPDTNKHLQWLNTKVLSDSSKQFDFAVRELAGSNWIGPILVGEVKGEDQRDDKYICLLDLIRIGSTSVDSINFNLYEAVLGVHIVGLQMTFYITTLQASGLYIMLEICTFTFPRDATELRSYLANADELLTVAQYANHCKVSDDKERLQSMSATTISTPEFERFIASSRDRQRECPIVYHH
;
A
#
# COMPACT_ATOMS: atom_id res chain seq x y z
N MET A 1 23.84 -28.43 3.77
CA MET A 1 23.75 -27.77 2.44
C MET A 1 22.27 -27.58 2.15
N MET A 2 21.82 -26.34 2.02
CA MET A 2 20.41 -25.99 2.26
C MET A 2 19.75 -25.53 0.96
N ASN A 3 18.86 -26.37 0.43
CA ASN A 3 18.16 -26.21 -0.84
C ASN A 3 17.24 -24.98 -0.83
N TYR A 4 17.51 -23.98 -1.70
CA TYR A 4 16.70 -22.77 -1.90
C TYR A 4 15.20 -23.08 -2.02
N PHE A 5 14.85 -24.10 -2.81
CA PHE A 5 13.46 -24.46 -3.11
C PHE A 5 12.72 -25.10 -1.92
N LEU A 6 13.44 -25.53 -0.88
CA LEU A 6 12.87 -26.00 0.38
C LEU A 6 12.64 -24.86 1.39
N LYS A 7 13.39 -23.75 1.29
CA LYS A 7 13.28 -22.59 2.20
C LYS A 7 12.31 -21.54 1.70
N THR A 8 12.22 -21.39 0.40
CA THR A 8 11.45 -20.32 -0.23
C THR A 8 10.04 -20.84 -0.56
N PRO A 9 8.98 -20.16 -0.10
CA PRO A 9 7.61 -20.48 -0.51
C PRO A 9 7.49 -20.59 -2.02
N SER A 10 6.75 -21.59 -2.52
CA SER A 10 6.74 -21.88 -3.95
C SER A 10 6.27 -20.71 -4.82
N ASN A 11 5.45 -19.78 -4.31
CA ASN A 11 5.02 -18.55 -4.97
C ASN A 11 6.14 -17.51 -5.14
N GLU A 12 7.24 -17.63 -4.40
CA GLU A 12 8.38 -16.70 -4.38
C GLU A 12 9.63 -17.27 -5.08
N TRP A 13 9.51 -18.43 -5.73
CA TRP A 13 10.63 -19.00 -6.50
C TRP A 13 11.00 -18.11 -7.68
N ASP A 14 12.28 -17.74 -7.74
CA ASP A 14 12.86 -16.86 -8.73
C ASP A 14 14.22 -17.46 -9.16
N ALA A 15 14.49 -17.47 -10.47
CA ALA A 15 15.66 -18.16 -11.01
C ALA A 15 16.96 -17.41 -10.73
N ILE A 16 16.91 -16.07 -10.66
CA ILE A 16 18.08 -15.23 -10.42
C ILE A 16 18.48 -15.34 -8.94
N LYS A 17 17.50 -15.26 -8.03
CA LYS A 17 17.74 -15.47 -6.59
C LYS A 17 18.25 -16.87 -6.29
N ALA A 18 17.64 -17.90 -6.89
CA ALA A 18 18.10 -19.27 -6.74
C ALA A 18 19.54 -19.44 -7.25
N PHE A 19 19.88 -18.83 -8.39
CA PHE A 19 21.24 -18.89 -8.93
C PHE A 19 22.25 -18.18 -8.03
N SER A 20 21.92 -16.98 -7.52
CA SER A 20 22.76 -16.22 -6.59
C SER A 20 23.01 -16.97 -5.27
N ASP A 21 21.99 -17.63 -4.72
CA ASP A 21 22.12 -18.46 -3.52
C ASP A 21 23.02 -19.68 -3.74
N TYR A 22 23.02 -20.28 -4.94
CA TYR A 22 23.87 -21.42 -5.27
C TYR A 22 25.30 -21.02 -5.60
N LEU A 23 25.51 -19.81 -6.15
CA LEU A 23 26.84 -19.25 -6.44
C LEU A 23 27.71 -19.12 -5.18
N GLN A 24 27.09 -19.02 -3.99
CA GLN A 24 27.81 -19.02 -2.72
C GLN A 24 28.46 -20.37 -2.37
N PHE A 25 28.06 -21.47 -3.03
CA PHE A 25 28.43 -22.83 -2.64
C PHE A 25 28.95 -23.71 -3.79
N TYR A 26 28.77 -23.29 -5.05
CA TYR A 26 29.14 -24.06 -6.22
C TYR A 26 29.76 -23.18 -7.30
N ASP A 27 30.64 -23.76 -8.12
CA ASP A 27 31.23 -23.10 -9.27
C ASP A 27 30.19 -22.87 -10.37
N GLY A 28 30.36 -21.81 -11.16
CA GLY A 28 29.38 -21.35 -12.17
C GLY A 28 28.86 -22.44 -13.10
N ASP A 29 29.75 -23.33 -13.55
CA ASP A 29 29.43 -24.45 -14.44
C ASP A 29 28.60 -25.56 -13.78
N GLU A 30 28.64 -25.66 -12.44
CA GLU A 30 27.95 -26.68 -11.65
C GLU A 30 26.60 -26.21 -11.10
N ILE A 31 26.36 -24.89 -11.03
CA ILE A 31 25.15 -24.30 -10.40
C ILE A 31 23.88 -24.80 -11.06
N LEU A 32 23.78 -24.75 -12.40
CA LEU A 32 22.58 -25.17 -13.11
C LEU A 32 22.28 -26.66 -12.91
N ASP A 33 23.33 -27.49 -12.82
CA ASP A 33 23.18 -28.92 -12.56
C ASP A 33 22.77 -29.19 -11.11
N LYS A 34 23.26 -28.42 -10.15
CA LYS A 34 22.87 -28.51 -8.74
C LYS A 34 21.44 -28.04 -8.50
N MET A 35 21.05 -26.89 -9.05
CA MET A 35 19.67 -26.42 -9.00
C MET A 35 18.69 -27.44 -9.60
N LYS A 36 19.07 -28.05 -10.74
CA LYS A 36 18.27 -29.09 -11.39
C LYS A 36 18.17 -30.35 -10.53
N GLN A 37 19.27 -30.79 -9.92
CA GLN A 37 19.29 -31.95 -9.02
C GLN A 37 18.34 -31.75 -7.83
N ASP A 38 18.38 -30.58 -7.22
CA ASP A 38 17.56 -30.20 -6.08
C ASP A 38 16.06 -30.11 -6.43
N LEU A 39 15.73 -29.59 -7.61
CA LEU A 39 14.36 -29.58 -8.14
C LEU A 39 13.84 -30.99 -8.45
N ILE A 40 14.70 -31.88 -8.98
CA ILE A 40 14.34 -33.29 -9.21
C ILE A 40 14.09 -34.00 -7.89
N GLN A 41 14.92 -33.77 -6.87
CA GLN A 41 14.73 -34.33 -5.54
C GLN A 41 13.42 -33.83 -4.90
N LEU A 42 13.13 -32.54 -5.04
CA LEU A 42 11.89 -31.93 -4.56
C LEU A 42 10.65 -32.51 -5.26
N LYS A 43 10.71 -32.63 -6.59
CA LYS A 43 9.65 -33.22 -7.41
C LYS A 43 9.36 -34.68 -7.01
N ASN A 44 10.40 -35.45 -6.73
CA ASN A 44 10.28 -36.87 -6.38
C ASN A 44 9.92 -37.12 -4.89
N SER A 45 9.90 -36.07 -4.06
CA SER A 45 9.52 -36.19 -2.66
C SER A 45 8.05 -36.59 -2.50
N GLN A 46 7.78 -37.52 -1.59
CA GLN A 46 6.42 -37.96 -1.25
C GLN A 46 5.64 -36.88 -0.46
N ASN A 47 6.34 -35.95 0.18
CA ASN A 47 5.75 -34.95 1.08
C ASN A 47 5.40 -33.62 0.39
N VAL A 48 5.39 -33.59 -0.94
CA VAL A 48 5.20 -32.35 -1.73
C VAL A 48 3.90 -32.43 -2.53
N GLY A 49 3.08 -31.38 -2.43
CA GLY A 49 1.79 -31.29 -3.13
C GLY A 49 1.95 -31.22 -4.66
N ILE A 50 0.91 -31.67 -5.39
CA ILE A 50 0.89 -31.76 -6.87
C ILE A 50 1.25 -30.42 -7.55
N ASN A 51 0.80 -29.30 -6.98
CA ASN A 51 1.09 -27.96 -7.53
C ASN A 51 2.57 -27.60 -7.48
N ILE A 52 3.26 -27.96 -6.39
CA ILE A 52 4.70 -27.70 -6.24
C ILE A 52 5.50 -28.61 -7.19
N LYS A 53 5.07 -29.87 -7.37
CA LYS A 53 5.67 -30.79 -8.35
C LYS A 53 5.59 -30.25 -9.78
N ARG A 54 4.41 -29.76 -10.19
CA ARG A 54 4.21 -29.13 -11.51
C ARG A 54 5.06 -27.86 -11.67
N LYS A 55 5.17 -27.05 -10.62
CA LYS A 55 6.02 -25.85 -10.64
C LYS A 55 7.51 -26.21 -10.77
N ALA A 56 7.98 -27.23 -10.05
CA ALA A 56 9.35 -27.73 -10.16
C ALA A 56 9.65 -28.27 -11.57
N GLU A 57 8.70 -28.99 -12.20
CA GLU A 57 8.83 -29.44 -13.59
C GLU A 57 9.00 -28.29 -14.58
N ASN A 58 8.15 -27.26 -14.48
CA ASN A 58 8.26 -26.07 -15.33
C ASN A 58 9.61 -25.38 -15.17
N PHE A 59 10.11 -25.31 -13.93
CA PHE A 59 11.40 -24.69 -13.64
C PHE A 59 12.58 -25.48 -14.21
N ILE A 60 12.53 -26.81 -14.12
CA ILE A 60 13.52 -27.70 -14.76
C ILE A 60 13.56 -27.47 -16.28
N LEU A 61 12.40 -27.35 -16.94
CA LEU A 61 12.32 -27.07 -18.37
C LEU A 61 12.94 -25.71 -18.73
N THR A 62 12.73 -24.68 -17.90
CA THR A 62 13.37 -23.37 -18.08
C THR A 62 14.90 -23.45 -17.96
N LEU A 63 15.41 -24.20 -16.97
CA LEU A 63 16.85 -24.40 -16.80
C LEU A 63 17.46 -25.16 -18.00
N ASP A 64 16.79 -26.20 -18.49
CA ASP A 64 17.25 -26.96 -19.66
C ASP A 64 17.28 -26.12 -20.93
N LYS A 65 16.25 -25.29 -21.14
CA LYS A 65 16.20 -24.35 -22.27
C LYS A 65 17.36 -23.36 -22.22
N LYS A 66 17.64 -22.78 -21.04
CA LYS A 66 18.77 -21.85 -20.85
C LYS A 66 20.13 -22.53 -21.06
N LYS A 67 20.31 -23.73 -20.50
CA LYS A 67 21.55 -24.50 -20.68
C LYS A 67 21.78 -24.87 -22.15
N ALA A 68 20.71 -25.15 -22.91
CA ALA A 68 20.79 -25.37 -24.35
C ALA A 68 21.13 -24.10 -25.13
N GLN A 69 20.58 -22.94 -24.73
CA GLN A 69 20.92 -21.64 -25.33
C GLN A 69 22.39 -21.28 -25.12
N LEU A 70 22.95 -21.55 -23.94
CA LEU A 70 24.37 -21.32 -23.66
C LEU A 70 25.28 -22.18 -24.56
N ARG A 71 24.95 -23.47 -24.69
CA ARG A 71 25.69 -24.38 -25.61
C ARG A 71 25.56 -23.99 -27.08
N ALA A 72 24.44 -23.38 -27.47
CA ALA A 72 24.22 -22.90 -28.84
C ALA A 72 24.94 -21.57 -29.12
N GLY A 73 25.06 -20.68 -28.13
CA GLY A 73 25.78 -19.40 -28.26
C GLY A 73 27.29 -19.56 -28.45
N GLU A 74 27.88 -20.61 -27.87
CA GLU A 74 29.31 -20.94 -28.08
C GLU A 74 29.62 -21.47 -29.49
N SER A 75 28.60 -21.87 -30.27
CA SER A 75 28.78 -22.48 -31.59
C SER A 75 28.44 -21.58 -32.78
N SER A 76 28.08 -20.32 -32.55
CA SER A 76 27.71 -19.36 -33.61
C SER A 76 28.58 -18.09 -33.60
N SER A 77 29.87 -18.26 -33.88
CA SER A 77 30.75 -17.18 -34.38
C SER A 77 31.10 -17.38 -35.86
N SER A 78 30.11 -17.73 -36.69
CA SER A 78 30.22 -17.55 -38.14
C SER A 78 28.85 -17.46 -38.82
N GLY A 79 28.51 -16.26 -39.31
CA GLY A 79 27.73 -16.10 -40.54
C GLY A 79 26.24 -15.79 -40.43
N THR A 80 25.93 -14.56 -40.87
CA THR A 80 24.73 -14.14 -41.62
C THR A 80 23.41 -13.93 -40.88
N HIS A 81 23.06 -12.64 -40.73
CA HIS A 81 21.70 -12.15 -40.52
C HIS A 81 20.73 -12.71 -41.56
N ASN A 82 19.54 -13.14 -41.11
CA ASN A 82 18.34 -13.05 -41.93
C ASN A 82 17.14 -12.63 -41.06
N ILE A 83 16.57 -11.51 -41.49
CA ILE A 83 15.30 -10.92 -41.07
C ILE A 83 14.16 -11.84 -41.54
N PHE A 84 13.20 -12.16 -40.68
CA PHE A 84 11.84 -12.46 -41.14
C PHE A 84 10.77 -12.10 -40.11
N ASN A 85 9.86 -11.24 -40.54
CA ASN A 85 8.60 -10.87 -39.90
C ASN A 85 7.68 -12.09 -39.72
N GLN A 86 6.96 -12.15 -38.61
CA GLN A 86 5.65 -12.80 -38.60
C GLN A 86 4.66 -11.97 -37.78
N GLN A 87 3.77 -11.32 -38.52
CA GLN A 87 2.46 -10.89 -38.05
C GLN A 87 1.71 -12.10 -37.49
N ASN A 88 1.06 -11.93 -36.34
CA ASN A 88 -0.08 -12.78 -35.99
C ASN A 88 -1.25 -11.89 -35.58
N SER A 89 -2.31 -12.10 -36.35
CA SER A 89 -3.64 -11.52 -36.28
C SER A 89 -4.36 -11.89 -34.99
N SER A 90 -4.97 -10.88 -34.39
CA SER A 90 -5.91 -10.97 -33.29
C SER A 90 -7.25 -11.55 -33.78
N GLY A 91 -7.50 -12.82 -33.43
CA GLY A 91 -8.80 -13.48 -33.58
C GLY A 91 -9.70 -13.19 -32.37
N VAL A 92 -10.83 -12.53 -32.66
CA VAL A 92 -11.97 -12.30 -31.78
C VAL A 92 -12.61 -13.64 -31.37
N ILE A 93 -12.87 -13.84 -30.08
CA ILE A 93 -13.74 -14.92 -29.59
C ILE A 93 -14.88 -14.31 -28.77
N ASN A 94 -16.06 -14.30 -29.39
CA ASN A 94 -17.36 -14.19 -28.75
C ASN A 94 -17.74 -15.54 -28.12
N ASN A 95 -18.28 -15.51 -26.90
CA ASN A 95 -18.93 -16.66 -26.28
C ASN A 95 -20.45 -16.59 -26.48
N HIS A 96 -21.02 -17.59 -27.15
CA HIS A 96 -22.44 -17.92 -27.00
C HIS A 96 -22.67 -19.42 -26.97
N MET A 97 -23.59 -19.84 -26.11
CA MET A 97 -23.94 -21.23 -25.81
C MET A 97 -24.65 -21.94 -26.97
N GLY A 98 -24.24 -23.19 -27.18
CA GLY A 98 -25.11 -24.36 -27.21
C GLY A 98 -25.93 -24.66 -28.47
N THR A 99 -25.54 -25.69 -29.24
CA THR A 99 -26.36 -26.91 -29.49
C THR A 99 -25.60 -27.95 -30.35
N VAL A 100 -25.49 -29.17 -29.78
CA VAL A 100 -25.80 -30.51 -30.34
C VAL A 100 -25.27 -30.96 -31.73
N ASN A 101 -24.49 -32.05 -31.64
CA ASN A 101 -24.46 -33.28 -32.48
C ASN A 101 -23.44 -33.53 -33.63
N ILE A 102 -22.77 -34.69 -33.43
CA ILE A 102 -22.61 -35.85 -34.32
C ILE A 102 -21.40 -35.92 -35.28
N ASN A 103 -20.56 -36.92 -34.97
CA ASN A 103 -19.80 -37.85 -35.83
C ASN A 103 -18.87 -37.30 -36.92
N ASN A 104 -17.58 -37.68 -36.83
CA ASN A 104 -17.02 -38.95 -37.33
C ASN A 104 -15.58 -38.76 -37.84
N LYS A 105 -14.73 -39.73 -37.48
CA LYS A 105 -13.53 -40.24 -38.19
C LYS A 105 -12.39 -39.27 -38.52
N ARG A 106 -11.12 -39.67 -38.59
CA ARG A 106 -10.29 -40.83 -38.18
C ARG A 106 -9.03 -40.68 -39.05
N GLU A 107 -7.85 -40.70 -38.41
CA GLU A 107 -6.52 -41.02 -38.97
C GLU A 107 -6.04 -40.12 -40.15
N SER A 108 -4.78 -39.74 -40.33
CA SER A 108 -3.44 -40.25 -40.03
C SER A 108 -2.49 -39.05 -40.30
N VAL A 109 -1.22 -39.00 -39.88
CA VAL A 109 -0.06 -39.58 -40.58
C VAL A 109 1.18 -39.24 -39.74
N THR A 110 1.99 -40.26 -39.44
CA THR A 110 3.45 -40.21 -39.17
C THR A 110 4.18 -40.61 -40.46
N PRO A 111 5.53 -40.57 -40.60
CA PRO A 111 6.59 -39.90 -39.82
C PRO A 111 7.74 -39.35 -40.72
N THR A 112 8.91 -39.11 -40.08
CA THR A 112 10.29 -39.34 -40.58
C THR A 112 10.90 -38.23 -41.47
N SER A 113 12.19 -37.88 -41.39
CA SER A 113 13.36 -38.43 -40.69
C SER A 113 14.59 -37.53 -40.90
N SER A 114 15.63 -37.77 -40.08
CA SER A 114 17.06 -37.88 -40.47
C SER A 114 17.81 -36.60 -40.90
N SER A 115 19.08 -36.36 -40.55
CA SER A 115 20.11 -37.12 -39.82
C SER A 115 21.46 -36.38 -39.86
N ASN A 116 22.31 -36.61 -38.83
CA ASN A 116 23.76 -36.90 -38.91
C ASN A 116 24.74 -35.81 -39.46
N THR A 117 25.98 -35.59 -38.99
CA THR A 117 26.94 -36.36 -38.15
C THR A 117 28.25 -35.54 -37.92
N LYS A 118 28.88 -35.69 -36.73
CA LYS A 118 30.34 -35.95 -36.40
C LYS A 118 31.44 -35.03 -37.02
N LYS A 119 32.58 -34.68 -36.39
CA LYS A 119 33.46 -35.34 -35.39
C LYS A 119 34.70 -34.45 -35.03
N LYS A 120 35.25 -34.65 -33.80
CA LYS A 120 36.67 -34.65 -33.32
C LYS A 120 37.58 -33.40 -33.36
N GLN A 121 38.65 -33.21 -32.55
CA GLN A 121 39.06 -33.37 -31.12
C GLN A 121 40.61 -33.18 -31.03
N LYS A 122 41.12 -32.69 -29.87
CA LYS A 122 42.52 -32.60 -29.31
C LYS A 122 43.31 -31.28 -29.52
N SER A 123 44.12 -30.73 -28.59
CA SER A 123 44.45 -30.98 -27.15
C SER A 123 45.52 -29.95 -26.64
N THR A 124 45.40 -29.46 -25.38
CA THR A 124 46.43 -29.10 -24.31
C THR A 124 47.71 -28.30 -24.65
N CYS A 125 48.33 -27.39 -23.87
CA CYS A 125 48.26 -26.74 -22.53
C CYS A 125 49.16 -25.45 -22.65
N THR A 126 49.06 -24.35 -21.90
CA THR A 126 49.59 -24.11 -20.53
C THR A 126 49.25 -22.66 -20.08
N LEU A 127 49.16 -22.48 -18.75
CA LEU A 127 48.80 -21.35 -17.86
C LEU A 127 49.27 -19.92 -18.18
N ASP A 128 48.42 -18.92 -17.86
CA ASP A 128 48.67 -17.88 -16.83
C ASP A 128 47.37 -17.11 -16.46
N VAL A 129 47.21 -16.79 -15.18
CA VAL A 129 46.04 -16.14 -14.54
C VAL A 129 46.27 -14.62 -14.43
N PRO A 130 45.25 -13.78 -14.67
CA PRO A 130 44.79 -12.88 -13.60
C PRO A 130 43.26 -12.90 -13.43
N THR A 131 42.85 -13.04 -12.18
CA THR A 131 41.49 -12.96 -11.65
C THR A 131 40.85 -11.59 -11.84
N GLY A 132 39.70 -11.53 -12.51
CA GLY A 132 38.81 -10.36 -12.52
C GLY A 132 37.81 -10.35 -13.67
N THR A 133 36.85 -11.29 -13.71
CA THR A 133 35.85 -11.34 -14.82
C THR A 133 34.50 -12.00 -14.50
N HIS A 134 34.18 -12.36 -13.25
CA HIS A 134 32.96 -13.14 -12.98
C HIS A 134 31.64 -12.34 -12.85
N GLU A 135 31.67 -11.01 -12.70
CA GLU A 135 30.43 -10.22 -12.60
C GLU A 135 29.80 -9.90 -13.97
N THR A 136 30.59 -9.82 -15.03
CA THR A 136 30.12 -9.56 -16.40
C THR A 136 29.41 -10.75 -17.05
N GLU A 137 29.74 -11.99 -16.65
CA GLU A 137 29.08 -13.19 -17.18
C GLU A 137 27.63 -13.36 -16.67
N ILE A 138 27.30 -12.75 -15.52
CA ILE A 138 25.97 -12.85 -14.89
C ILE A 138 24.93 -12.03 -15.65
N GLU A 139 25.28 -10.82 -16.11
CA GLU A 139 24.37 -9.97 -16.90
C GLU A 139 24.11 -10.58 -18.29
N ASP A 140 25.13 -11.14 -18.93
CA ASP A 140 25.01 -11.74 -20.26
C ASP A 140 24.19 -13.05 -20.26
N LEU A 141 24.17 -13.79 -19.15
CA LEU A 141 23.38 -15.02 -18.99
C LEU A 141 21.85 -14.79 -18.93
N PHE A 142 21.43 -13.58 -18.57
CA PHE A 142 20.02 -13.24 -18.34
C PHE A 142 19.49 -12.09 -19.21
N ASN A 143 20.36 -11.28 -19.84
CA ASN A 143 19.98 -10.19 -20.77
C ASN A 143 21.00 -10.02 -21.92
N PRO A 144 20.84 -10.65 -23.09
CA PRO A 144 21.70 -10.36 -24.25
C PRO A 144 21.36 -8.96 -24.80
N ARG A 145 22.30 -8.01 -24.74
CA ARG A 145 22.12 -6.62 -25.25
C ARG A 145 22.43 -6.53 -26.75
N ASP A 146 21.46 -6.07 -27.54
CA ASP A 146 21.72 -5.46 -28.85
C ASP A 146 22.40 -4.10 -28.65
N ALA A 147 23.51 -3.89 -29.36
CA ALA A 147 24.35 -2.71 -29.20
C ALA A 147 23.69 -1.46 -29.80
N SER A 148 23.23 -0.54 -28.95
CA SER A 148 23.48 0.91 -29.11
C SER A 148 23.10 1.71 -27.87
N ALA A 149 23.98 2.65 -27.52
CA ALA A 149 23.87 3.69 -26.49
C ALA A 149 24.02 3.25 -25.02
N SER A 150 25.26 3.35 -24.55
CA SER A 150 25.72 3.29 -23.17
C SER A 150 25.42 4.58 -22.39
N ALA A 151 24.83 4.45 -21.20
CA ALA A 151 25.20 5.21 -20.02
C ALA A 151 24.95 4.32 -18.80
N SER A 152 26.05 3.95 -18.14
CA SER A 152 26.17 2.94 -17.10
C SER A 152 25.76 3.45 -15.72
N ALA A 153 24.94 2.68 -15.01
CA ALA A 153 25.03 2.54 -13.55
C ALA A 153 24.57 1.13 -13.18
N SER A 154 25.50 0.36 -12.62
CA SER A 154 25.35 -0.99 -12.11
C SER A 154 24.38 -1.02 -10.92
N ASP A 155 23.25 -1.70 -11.07
CA ASP A 155 22.19 -1.80 -10.06
C ASP A 155 22.48 -2.97 -9.10
N LEU A 156 23.48 -2.78 -8.23
CA LEU A 156 23.56 -3.50 -6.96
C LEU A 156 22.53 -2.86 -6.03
N THR A 157 21.38 -3.51 -5.83
CA THR A 157 20.30 -3.03 -4.96
C THR A 157 20.73 -3.05 -3.48
N LEU A 158 21.44 -2.00 -3.08
CA LEU A 158 21.74 -1.62 -1.70
C LEU A 158 20.50 -0.99 -1.06
N SER A 159 19.54 -1.81 -0.62
CA SER A 159 18.33 -1.36 0.10
C SER A 159 18.61 -0.66 1.45
N HIS A 160 19.87 -0.52 1.84
CA HIS A 160 20.31 0.08 3.10
C HIS A 160 20.79 1.53 2.99
N LEU A 161 20.99 2.08 1.79
CA LEU A 161 21.46 3.45 1.63
C LEU A 161 20.28 4.40 1.37
N PRO A 162 20.26 5.58 2.01
CA PRO A 162 19.33 6.64 1.64
C PRO A 162 19.32 6.88 0.14
N THR A 163 18.15 6.78 -0.46
CA THR A 163 17.99 7.04 -1.89
C THR A 163 17.76 8.55 -2.08
N ARG A 164 18.35 9.14 -3.12
CA ARG A 164 18.07 10.53 -3.48
C ARG A 164 16.91 10.55 -4.45
N ILE A 165 15.97 11.44 -4.23
CA ILE A 165 15.00 11.81 -5.27
C ILE A 165 15.73 12.77 -6.21
N GLU A 166 15.88 12.39 -7.48
CA GLU A 166 16.52 13.21 -8.51
C GLU A 166 15.62 14.38 -8.91
N ASP A 167 16.21 15.40 -9.56
CA ASP A 167 15.50 16.57 -10.12
C ASP A 167 14.70 17.43 -9.12
N LEU A 168 15.04 17.41 -7.83
CA LEU A 168 14.51 18.35 -6.83
C LEU A 168 15.45 19.53 -6.60
N ASP A 169 14.99 20.75 -6.87
CA ASP A 169 15.73 21.97 -6.60
C ASP A 169 15.05 22.81 -5.49
N PRO A 170 15.81 23.41 -4.55
CA PRO A 170 15.23 24.29 -3.55
C PRO A 170 14.49 25.51 -4.13
N SER A 171 14.72 25.88 -5.39
CA SER A 171 14.01 26.96 -6.08
C SER A 171 12.61 26.57 -6.55
N ASP A 172 12.28 25.28 -6.59
CA ASP A 172 10.93 24.78 -6.89
C ASP A 172 9.90 25.22 -5.84
N PHE A 173 10.37 25.59 -4.64
CA PHE A 173 9.55 25.99 -3.50
C PHE A 173 9.66 27.50 -3.27
N LEU A 174 8.76 28.26 -3.90
CA LEU A 174 8.71 29.73 -3.85
C LEU A 174 8.18 30.26 -2.52
N GLU A 175 8.83 31.30 -1.96
CA GLU A 175 8.39 31.95 -0.71
C GLU A 175 7.17 32.88 -0.89
N ASN A 176 6.94 33.39 -2.10
CA ASN A 176 5.89 34.36 -2.40
C ASN A 176 4.62 33.66 -2.87
N VAL A 177 3.86 33.14 -1.92
CA VAL A 177 2.56 32.51 -2.17
C VAL A 177 1.46 33.57 -2.30
N THR A 178 0.70 33.53 -3.38
CA THR A 178 -0.53 34.33 -3.55
C THR A 178 -1.56 33.89 -2.50
N ASN A 179 -2.02 34.81 -1.66
CA ASN A 179 -2.91 34.54 -0.51
C ASN A 179 -2.32 33.54 0.51
N PRO A 180 -1.29 33.95 1.29
CA PRO A 180 -0.64 33.07 2.25
C PRO A 180 -1.59 32.68 3.39
N TYR A 181 -1.41 31.47 3.92
CA TYR A 181 -2.14 31.03 5.10
C TYR A 181 -1.57 31.69 6.35
N MET A 182 -2.35 32.63 6.90
CA MET A 182 -1.97 33.42 8.08
C MET A 182 -2.69 32.91 9.32
N VAL A 183 -1.94 32.53 10.36
CA VAL A 183 -2.49 32.10 11.65
C VAL A 183 -1.89 32.97 12.75
N ASN A 184 -2.73 33.72 13.47
CA ASN A 184 -2.29 34.65 14.53
C ASN A 184 -1.15 35.59 14.09
N GLY A 185 -1.19 36.09 12.85
CA GLY A 185 -0.16 36.97 12.28
C GLY A 185 1.12 36.26 11.80
N LYS A 186 1.21 34.93 11.94
CA LYS A 186 2.32 34.13 11.41
C LYS A 186 1.98 33.60 10.02
N ASN A 187 2.92 33.73 9.09
CA ASN A 187 2.79 33.21 7.73
C ASN A 187 3.18 31.72 7.69
N ILE A 188 2.18 30.85 7.79
CA ILE A 188 2.37 29.40 7.79
C ILE A 188 2.87 28.90 6.42
N SER A 189 2.43 29.52 5.33
CA SER A 189 2.93 29.21 3.99
C SER A 189 4.44 29.43 3.89
N SER A 190 4.95 30.56 4.39
CA SER A 190 6.39 30.83 4.39
C SER A 190 7.18 29.81 5.22
N TYR A 191 6.71 29.45 6.42
CA TYR A 191 7.34 28.41 7.23
C TYR A 191 7.34 27.04 6.54
N PHE A 192 6.26 26.72 5.82
CA PHE A 192 6.17 25.49 5.06
C PHE A 192 7.15 25.47 3.88
N CYS A 193 7.23 26.54 3.09
CA CYS A 193 8.20 26.66 2.00
C CYS A 193 9.64 26.53 2.52
N GLN A 194 9.99 27.20 3.62
CA GLN A 194 11.31 27.07 4.23
C GLN A 194 11.59 25.63 4.70
N TYR A 195 10.60 24.97 5.27
CA TYR A 195 10.70 23.56 5.65
C TYR A 195 10.92 22.67 4.43
N GLN A 196 10.14 22.81 3.35
CA GLN A 196 10.31 22.06 2.10
C GLN A 196 11.70 22.26 1.50
N ARG A 197 12.20 23.50 1.45
CA ARG A 197 13.58 23.79 1.00
C ARG A 197 14.63 23.06 1.84
N ALA A 198 14.44 23.02 3.16
CA ALA A 198 15.33 22.27 4.04
C ALA A 198 15.25 20.75 3.83
N VAL A 199 14.08 20.22 3.45
CA VAL A 199 13.92 18.83 3.04
C VAL A 199 14.70 18.54 1.76
N VAL A 200 14.61 19.39 0.74
CA VAL A 200 15.37 19.22 -0.51
C VAL A 200 16.87 19.23 -0.25
N LEU A 201 17.35 20.18 0.57
CA LEU A 201 18.77 20.23 0.95
C LEU A 201 19.22 18.96 1.69
N LYS A 202 18.35 18.39 2.52
CA LYS A 202 18.60 17.10 3.18
C LYS A 202 18.67 15.96 2.16
N ASN A 203 17.70 15.86 1.27
CA ASN A 203 17.68 14.88 0.18
C ASN A 203 18.97 14.94 -0.67
N ASN A 204 19.38 16.15 -1.06
CA ASN A 204 20.55 16.34 -1.92
C ASN A 204 21.87 15.98 -1.20
N LYS A 205 21.93 16.17 0.12
CA LYS A 205 23.11 15.84 0.92
C LYS A 205 23.18 14.34 1.22
N GLU A 206 22.13 13.79 1.80
CA GLU A 206 22.16 12.47 2.44
C GLU A 206 21.04 11.54 2.00
N GLY A 207 20.16 11.92 1.06
CA GLY A 207 19.00 11.13 0.66
C GLY A 207 17.86 11.14 1.68
N LEU A 208 16.78 10.44 1.37
CA LEU A 208 15.64 10.23 2.26
C LEU A 208 15.32 8.74 2.39
N LEU A 209 14.58 8.38 3.44
CA LEU A 209 14.08 7.03 3.69
C LEU A 209 12.61 7.10 4.14
N VAL A 210 11.76 6.18 3.65
CA VAL A 210 10.33 6.17 3.99
C VAL A 210 10.10 6.11 5.49
N GLU A 211 10.85 5.25 6.19
CA GLU A 211 10.64 5.02 7.63
C GLU A 211 11.09 6.20 8.49
N CYS A 212 12.16 6.87 8.08
CA CYS A 212 12.77 7.95 8.86
C CYS A 212 12.20 9.32 8.48
N ASN A 213 11.65 9.48 7.27
CA ASN A 213 11.39 10.76 6.64
C ASN A 213 9.96 10.91 6.11
N THR A 214 8.98 10.20 6.69
CA THR A 214 7.57 10.26 6.26
C THR A 214 7.00 11.69 6.25
N TYR A 215 7.34 12.52 7.26
CA TYR A 215 6.92 13.92 7.31
C TYR A 215 7.51 14.74 6.17
N GLU A 216 8.78 14.50 5.86
CA GLU A 216 9.50 15.17 4.80
C GLU A 216 9.01 14.74 3.41
N LEU A 217 8.72 13.44 3.21
CA LEU A 217 8.18 12.91 1.96
C LEU A 217 6.77 13.44 1.66
N LEU A 218 5.93 13.57 2.69
CA LEU A 218 4.64 14.25 2.56
C LEU A 218 4.81 15.75 2.27
N ALA A 219 5.79 16.41 2.89
CA ALA A 219 6.06 17.82 2.64
C ALA A 219 6.51 18.09 1.19
N LEU A 220 7.32 17.20 0.61
CA LEU A 220 7.66 17.26 -0.82
C LEU A 220 6.41 17.12 -1.71
N ASN A 221 5.38 16.43 -1.24
CA ASN A 221 4.07 16.34 -1.89
C ASN A 221 3.08 17.44 -1.47
N ASN A 222 3.59 18.59 -1.00
CA ASN A 222 2.79 19.75 -0.58
C ASN A 222 1.87 19.49 0.63
N ILE A 223 2.11 18.41 1.38
CA ILE A 223 1.30 18.01 2.54
C ILE A 223 2.07 18.27 3.84
N LEU A 224 1.55 19.19 4.65
CA LEU A 224 1.96 19.36 6.04
C LEU A 224 1.20 18.37 6.93
N LEU A 225 1.85 17.27 7.29
CA LEU A 225 1.30 16.30 8.26
C LEU A 225 1.39 16.86 9.69
N ILE A 226 0.23 16.97 10.35
CA ILE A 226 0.14 17.37 11.75
C ILE A 226 -0.41 16.19 12.56
N LYS A 227 0.50 15.46 13.21
CA LYS A 227 0.18 14.33 14.07
C LYS A 227 0.14 14.74 15.56
N ASN A 228 -0.65 14.06 16.38
CA ASN A 228 -0.74 14.39 17.81
C ASN A 228 0.53 13.94 18.55
N GLY A 229 1.25 14.90 19.14
CA GLY A 229 2.46 14.62 19.95
C GLY A 229 3.68 14.13 19.18
N GLN A 230 3.58 13.97 17.86
CA GLN A 230 4.62 13.40 17.00
C GLN A 230 4.98 14.39 15.88
N CYS A 231 6.28 14.54 15.62
CA CYS A 231 6.81 15.36 14.53
C CYS A 231 8.30 15.05 14.32
N SER A 232 8.78 15.22 13.09
CA SER A 232 10.20 15.00 12.78
C SER A 232 11.09 16.07 13.42
N ASN A 233 12.37 15.75 13.60
CA ASN A 233 13.34 16.70 14.14
C ASN A 233 13.58 17.90 13.22
N LEU A 234 13.43 17.71 11.90
CA LEU A 234 13.54 18.81 10.94
C LEU A 234 12.32 19.72 11.01
N MET A 235 11.11 19.15 11.02
CA MET A 235 9.86 19.91 11.14
C MET A 235 9.84 20.79 12.40
N LYS A 236 10.34 20.27 13.55
CA LYS A 236 10.42 21.03 14.82
C LYS A 236 11.21 22.34 14.72
N LYS A 237 12.13 22.47 13.76
CA LYS A 237 12.92 23.71 13.56
C LYS A 237 12.07 24.85 12.99
N TYR A 238 10.99 24.52 12.28
CA TYR A 238 10.12 25.48 11.61
C TYR A 238 8.75 25.58 12.28
N PHE A 239 8.24 24.47 12.83
CA PHE A 239 6.94 24.38 13.47
C PHE A 239 7.09 24.02 14.95
N SER A 240 7.05 25.06 15.79
CA SER A 240 7.01 24.87 17.24
C SER A 240 5.68 24.23 17.67
N LYS A 241 5.64 23.66 18.89
CA LYS A 241 4.41 23.11 19.48
C LYS A 241 3.28 24.13 19.52
N ASP A 242 3.61 25.39 19.77
CA ASP A 242 2.64 26.48 19.81
C ASP A 242 2.05 26.76 18.43
N ILE A 243 2.89 26.85 17.40
CA ILE A 243 2.43 27.03 16.00
C ILE A 243 1.51 25.87 15.60
N ILE A 244 1.89 24.62 15.91
CA ILE A 244 1.06 23.45 15.63
C ILE A 244 -0.29 23.54 16.36
N SER A 245 -0.30 23.97 17.62
CA SER A 245 -1.53 24.17 18.39
C SER A 245 -2.42 25.26 17.78
N GLU A 246 -1.83 26.35 17.31
CA GLU A 246 -2.55 27.44 16.65
C GLU A 246 -3.18 26.98 15.34
N ILE A 247 -2.45 26.26 14.48
CA ILE A 247 -2.98 25.67 13.25
C ILE A 247 -4.16 24.74 13.56
N LYS A 248 -4.04 23.87 14.57
CA LYS A 248 -5.13 22.98 15.01
C LYS A 248 -6.38 23.74 15.41
N LYS A 249 -6.22 24.82 16.20
CA LYS A 249 -7.34 25.66 16.65
C LYS A 249 -8.00 26.40 15.48
N ASP A 250 -7.20 26.88 14.54
CA ASP A 250 -7.69 27.56 13.35
C ASP A 250 -8.48 26.61 12.44
N LEU A 251 -7.97 25.40 12.18
CA LEU A 251 -8.69 24.37 11.44
C LEU A 251 -10.00 23.96 12.11
N LYS A 252 -10.01 23.77 13.44
CA LYS A 252 -11.25 23.51 14.19
C LYS A 252 -12.27 24.64 14.00
N ARG A 253 -11.82 25.90 13.96
CA ARG A 253 -12.68 27.07 13.71
C ARG A 253 -13.20 27.08 12.26
N LYS A 254 -12.34 26.83 11.27
CA LYS A 254 -12.72 26.71 9.84
C LYS A 254 -13.86 25.71 9.66
N PHE A 255 -13.72 24.52 10.24
CA PHE A 255 -14.71 23.46 10.15
C PHE A 255 -15.81 23.54 11.21
N LYS A 256 -15.89 24.64 11.99
CA LYS A 256 -16.94 24.86 13.00
C LYS A 256 -17.16 23.67 13.94
N ILE A 257 -16.08 22.98 14.30
CA ILE A 257 -16.12 21.75 15.08
C ILE A 257 -16.56 22.06 16.51
N ASN A 258 -17.58 21.36 16.97
CA ASN A 258 -18.16 21.52 18.29
C ASN A 258 -17.80 20.31 19.16
N ASN A 259 -17.04 20.54 20.23
CA ASN A 259 -16.65 19.48 21.16
C ASN A 259 -17.76 19.16 22.19
N GLN A 260 -19.02 19.32 21.82
CA GLN A 260 -20.11 18.79 22.63
C GLN A 260 -20.05 17.27 22.57
N GLY A 261 -19.63 16.66 23.68
CA GLY A 261 -19.64 15.21 23.83
C GLY A 261 -21.05 14.66 23.88
N ILE A 262 -21.13 13.34 23.98
CA ILE A 262 -22.37 12.59 24.10
C ILE A 262 -23.02 12.91 25.45
N ASP A 263 -24.35 12.97 25.46
CA ASP A 263 -25.12 13.14 26.68
C ASP A 263 -24.72 12.12 27.76
N ALA A 264 -24.52 12.61 28.98
CA ALA A 264 -24.01 11.81 30.08
C ALA A 264 -24.98 10.69 30.49
N THR A 265 -26.30 10.90 30.33
CA THR A 265 -27.33 9.90 30.60
C THR A 265 -27.24 8.76 29.61
N ILE A 266 -27.10 9.08 28.31
CA ILE A 266 -26.90 8.08 27.26
C ILE A 266 -25.60 7.31 27.51
N LYS A 267 -24.49 7.99 27.76
CA LYS A 267 -23.19 7.36 27.99
C LYS A 267 -23.21 6.40 29.18
N THR A 268 -23.82 6.83 30.30
CA THR A 268 -23.98 5.99 31.51
C THR A 268 -24.92 4.81 31.27
N GLY A 269 -25.99 5.02 30.52
CA GLY A 269 -26.95 3.99 30.14
C GLY A 269 -26.32 2.89 29.29
N VAL A 270 -25.56 3.27 28.26
CA VAL A 270 -24.82 2.33 27.40
C VAL A 270 -23.73 1.63 28.19
N ASP A 271 -22.98 2.34 29.04
CA ASP A 271 -21.95 1.74 29.91
C ASP A 271 -22.51 0.64 30.81
N THR A 272 -23.70 0.86 31.38
CA THR A 272 -24.41 -0.13 32.20
C THR A 272 -24.73 -1.39 31.41
N VAL A 273 -25.25 -1.25 30.18
CA VAL A 273 -25.55 -2.40 29.30
C VAL A 273 -24.27 -3.17 28.94
N LEU A 274 -23.18 -2.47 28.63
CA LEU A 274 -21.90 -3.12 28.31
C LEU A 274 -21.31 -3.85 29.52
N LYS A 275 -21.51 -3.33 30.73
CA LYS A 275 -21.11 -3.99 31.97
C LYS A 275 -21.89 -5.29 32.19
N GLU A 276 -23.22 -5.24 32.15
CA GLU A 276 -24.08 -6.45 32.27
C GLU A 276 -23.73 -7.52 31.22
N TYR A 277 -23.45 -7.09 29.98
CA TYR A 277 -23.05 -8.01 28.92
C TYR A 277 -21.71 -8.69 29.18
N LYS A 278 -20.73 -7.91 29.65
CA LYS A 278 -19.40 -8.40 30.04
C LYS A 278 -19.48 -9.38 31.21
N ASP A 279 -20.28 -9.06 32.22
CA ASP A 279 -20.45 -9.88 33.43
C ASP A 279 -21.25 -11.17 33.15
N GLY A 280 -21.92 -11.23 31.99
CA GLY A 280 -22.64 -12.41 31.52
C GLY A 280 -24.11 -12.44 31.90
N ASP A 281 -24.61 -11.36 32.51
CA ASP A 281 -25.99 -11.21 32.96
C ASP A 281 -26.99 -11.16 31.80
N ILE A 282 -26.55 -10.68 30.63
CA ILE A 282 -27.37 -10.57 29.43
C ILE A 282 -26.70 -11.19 28.20
N SER A 283 -27.52 -11.68 27.25
CA SER A 283 -27.05 -12.19 25.97
C SER A 283 -26.65 -11.08 25.01
N PHE A 284 -25.82 -11.38 24.00
CA PHE A 284 -25.39 -10.40 23.00
C PHE A 284 -26.58 -9.76 22.26
N ARG A 285 -27.64 -10.53 21.96
CA ARG A 285 -28.87 -10.02 21.33
C ARG A 285 -29.59 -9.00 22.22
N THR A 286 -29.63 -9.28 23.53
CA THR A 286 -30.26 -8.39 24.51
C THR A 286 -29.44 -7.11 24.67
N ALA A 287 -28.11 -7.24 24.75
CA ALA A 287 -27.20 -6.10 24.85
C ALA A 287 -27.32 -5.19 23.62
N ALA A 288 -27.22 -5.74 22.41
CA ALA A 288 -27.39 -5.03 21.15
C ALA A 288 -28.74 -4.28 21.10
N SER A 289 -29.84 -4.97 21.41
CA SER A 289 -31.17 -4.36 21.46
C SER A 289 -31.27 -3.23 22.49
N ARG A 290 -30.68 -3.38 23.68
CA ARG A 290 -30.69 -2.33 24.73
C ARG A 290 -29.86 -1.11 24.34
N VAL A 291 -28.71 -1.29 23.69
CA VAL A 291 -27.92 -0.16 23.14
C VAL A 291 -28.73 0.56 22.05
N GLY A 292 -29.40 -0.19 21.16
CA GLY A 292 -30.21 0.37 20.08
C GLY A 292 -31.35 1.28 20.55
N LYS A 293 -31.86 1.12 21.78
CA LYS A 293 -32.91 1.98 22.38
C LYS A 293 -32.44 3.39 22.72
N TYR A 294 -31.13 3.63 22.76
CA TYR A 294 -30.57 4.98 22.98
C TYR A 294 -30.44 5.78 21.68
N ARG A 295 -30.71 5.17 20.52
CA ARG A 295 -30.74 5.89 19.25
C ARG A 295 -31.97 6.79 19.17
N SER A 296 -31.87 7.85 18.38
CA SER A 296 -33.00 8.74 18.16
C SER A 296 -34.12 8.07 17.36
N ASP A 297 -35.36 8.51 17.59
CA ASP A 297 -36.52 8.14 16.76
C ASP A 297 -36.57 8.92 15.44
N SER A 298 -35.53 9.73 15.15
CA SER A 298 -35.46 10.54 13.94
C SER A 298 -35.26 9.67 12.71
N THR A 299 -35.91 10.06 11.61
CA THR A 299 -35.67 9.47 10.29
C THR A 299 -34.45 10.07 9.58
N GLN A 300 -33.83 11.10 10.17
CA GLN A 300 -32.63 11.74 9.62
C GLN A 300 -31.36 11.18 10.26
N PHE A 301 -30.27 11.15 9.49
CA PHE A 301 -28.96 10.74 9.99
C PHE A 301 -28.54 11.59 11.20
N HIS A 302 -28.29 10.92 12.32
CA HIS A 302 -27.76 11.53 13.52
C HIS A 302 -26.40 10.90 13.87
N PRO A 303 -25.31 11.69 13.98
CA PRO A 303 -23.96 11.16 14.22
C PRO A 303 -23.80 10.30 15.49
N LEU A 304 -24.60 10.53 16.53
CA LEU A 304 -24.59 9.64 17.70
C LEU A 304 -25.16 8.26 17.38
N ASP A 305 -26.18 8.19 16.54
CA ASP A 305 -26.87 6.94 16.24
C ASP A 305 -25.95 5.99 15.47
N SER A 306 -25.08 6.51 14.60
CA SER A 306 -24.07 5.71 13.89
C SER A 306 -23.01 5.14 14.83
N ILE A 307 -22.59 5.90 15.85
CA ILE A 307 -21.65 5.42 16.88
C ILE A 307 -22.31 4.32 17.73
N LEU A 308 -23.55 4.51 18.15
CA LEU A 308 -24.32 3.51 18.90
C LEU A 308 -24.54 2.24 18.07
N PHE A 309 -24.83 2.38 16.77
CA PHE A 309 -24.91 1.27 15.84
C PHE A 309 -23.57 0.54 15.69
N GLY A 310 -22.45 1.27 15.69
CA GLY A 310 -21.11 0.69 15.72
C GLY A 310 -20.89 -0.19 16.96
N ILE A 311 -21.29 0.27 18.14
CA ILE A 311 -21.26 -0.52 19.38
C ILE A 311 -22.14 -1.77 19.26
N GLU A 312 -23.37 -1.60 18.78
CA GLU A 312 -24.32 -2.70 18.55
C GLU A 312 -23.72 -3.77 17.63
N SER A 313 -23.04 -3.34 16.57
CA SER A 313 -22.43 -4.23 15.58
C SER A 313 -21.19 -4.93 16.12
N LEU A 314 -20.37 -4.24 16.92
CA LEU A 314 -19.22 -4.84 17.60
C LEU A 314 -19.67 -5.94 18.58
N ILE A 315 -20.70 -5.69 19.41
CA ILE A 315 -21.29 -6.71 20.32
C ILE A 315 -21.64 -8.01 19.58
N GLN A 316 -22.09 -7.90 18.33
CA GLN A 316 -22.55 -9.04 17.53
C GLN A 316 -21.43 -9.76 16.79
N LYS A 317 -20.31 -9.09 16.48
CA LYS A 317 -19.28 -9.61 15.56
C LYS A 317 -17.97 -10.00 16.25
N ILE A 318 -17.58 -9.34 17.33
CA ILE A 318 -16.28 -9.61 17.97
C ILE A 318 -16.37 -10.79 18.95
N PRO A 319 -15.25 -11.47 19.26
CA PRO A 319 -15.25 -12.56 20.23
C PRO A 319 -15.76 -12.13 21.61
N LYS A 320 -16.55 -12.99 22.27
CA LYS A 320 -17.04 -12.72 23.63
C LYS A 320 -15.94 -12.82 24.70
N GLN A 321 -14.93 -13.64 24.44
CA GLN A 321 -13.86 -13.94 25.39
C GLN A 321 -12.50 -13.52 24.82
N LYS A 322 -11.57 -13.26 25.73
CA LYS A 322 -10.16 -13.00 25.40
C LYS A 322 -9.57 -14.15 24.59
N PHE A 323 -8.75 -13.82 23.61
CA PHE A 323 -8.06 -14.79 22.78
C PHE A 323 -6.67 -14.28 22.39
N ASN A 324 -5.73 -15.22 22.21
CA ASN A 324 -4.31 -14.94 21.96
C ASN A 324 -3.92 -15.07 20.48
N GLY A 325 -4.89 -15.07 19.57
CA GLY A 325 -4.66 -15.17 18.12
C GLY A 325 -4.39 -13.80 17.50
N LEU A 326 -3.50 -13.75 16.50
CA LEU A 326 -3.30 -12.56 15.66
C LEU A 326 -4.57 -12.30 14.83
N ILE A 327 -5.00 -11.05 14.80
CA ILE A 327 -6.11 -10.59 13.98
C ILE A 327 -5.55 -10.09 12.65
N ARG A 328 -5.75 -10.87 11.59
CA ARG A 328 -5.31 -10.53 10.23
C ARG A 328 -6.21 -9.48 9.60
N GLU A 329 -5.70 -8.80 8.58
CA GLU A 329 -6.37 -7.72 7.85
C GLU A 329 -7.84 -8.04 7.52
N ASN A 330 -8.12 -9.17 6.87
CA ASN A 330 -9.50 -9.55 6.52
C ASN A 330 -10.44 -9.63 7.72
N THR A 331 -9.96 -10.15 8.87
CA THR A 331 -10.74 -10.22 10.11
C THR A 331 -10.96 -8.83 10.69
N ILE A 332 -9.94 -7.96 10.67
CA ILE A 332 -10.05 -6.55 11.07
C ILE A 332 -11.10 -5.84 10.23
N SER A 333 -11.00 -5.96 8.91
CA SER A 333 -11.91 -5.37 7.93
C SER A 333 -13.36 -5.76 8.17
N CYS A 334 -13.65 -7.06 8.26
CA CYS A 334 -15.04 -7.55 8.35
C CYS A 334 -15.69 -7.44 9.73
N SER A 335 -14.88 -7.57 10.80
CA SER A 335 -15.37 -7.74 12.17
C SER A 335 -15.24 -6.50 13.05
N TYR A 336 -14.42 -5.51 12.64
CA TYR A 336 -14.17 -4.29 13.41
C TYR A 336 -14.39 -3.03 12.57
N VAL A 337 -13.73 -2.93 11.42
CA VAL A 337 -13.75 -1.72 10.57
C VAL A 337 -15.10 -1.53 9.91
N GLU A 338 -15.58 -2.51 9.14
CA GLU A 338 -16.89 -2.46 8.47
C GLU A 338 -18.04 -2.17 9.45
N PRO A 339 -18.14 -2.86 10.61
CA PRO A 339 -19.15 -2.58 11.64
C PRO A 339 -19.19 -1.15 12.17
N VAL A 340 -18.04 -0.47 12.19
CA VAL A 340 -17.92 0.87 12.78
C VAL A 340 -18.01 1.96 11.72
N LEU A 341 -17.33 1.78 10.59
CA LEU A 341 -17.27 2.80 9.55
C LEU A 341 -18.51 2.82 8.66
N ALA A 342 -19.10 1.66 8.34
CA ALA A 342 -20.27 1.64 7.45
C ALA A 342 -21.46 2.42 8.03
N PRO A 343 -21.85 2.28 9.31
CA PRO A 343 -22.91 3.09 9.89
C PRO A 343 -22.60 4.59 9.93
N MET A 344 -21.31 4.96 10.01
CA MET A 344 -20.89 6.36 10.08
C MET A 344 -20.86 7.06 8.72
N PHE A 345 -20.55 6.32 7.64
CA PHE A 345 -20.23 6.92 6.35
C PHE A 345 -20.97 6.34 5.14
N THR A 346 -21.79 5.31 5.33
CA THR A 346 -22.75 4.85 4.32
C THR A 346 -24.12 5.43 4.64
N ASP A 347 -24.65 6.18 3.69
CA ASP A 347 -25.98 6.76 3.74
C ASP A 347 -26.59 6.66 2.33
N PRO A 348 -27.40 5.63 2.07
CA PRO A 348 -28.05 5.44 0.77
C PRO A 348 -28.97 6.61 0.38
N ASP A 349 -29.55 7.32 1.35
CA ASP A 349 -30.45 8.45 1.09
C ASP A 349 -29.68 9.66 0.54
N THR A 350 -28.39 9.79 0.90
CA THR A 350 -27.47 10.77 0.31
C THR A 350 -26.53 10.16 -0.73
N ASN A 351 -26.84 8.95 -1.23
CA ASN A 351 -26.05 8.23 -2.23
C ASN A 351 -24.59 7.97 -1.84
N LYS A 352 -24.26 8.01 -0.54
CA LYS A 352 -22.90 7.79 -0.04
C LYS A 352 -22.72 6.32 0.35
N HIS A 353 -21.67 5.71 -0.17
CA HIS A 353 -21.40 4.29 0.06
C HIS A 353 -19.94 4.05 0.39
N LEU A 354 -19.69 3.38 1.52
CA LEU A 354 -18.42 2.74 1.82
C LEU A 354 -18.24 1.50 0.92
N GLN A 355 -17.08 1.39 0.28
CA GLN A 355 -16.73 0.34 -0.68
C GLN A 355 -15.33 -0.19 -0.42
N TRP A 356 -15.21 -1.51 -0.31
CA TRP A 356 -13.93 -2.22 -0.30
C TRP A 356 -13.43 -2.40 -1.75
N LEU A 357 -12.27 -1.83 -2.06
CA LEU A 357 -11.77 -1.76 -3.43
C LEU A 357 -10.81 -2.91 -3.81
N ASN A 358 -10.37 -3.71 -2.83
CA ASN A 358 -9.47 -4.85 -3.01
C ASN A 358 -10.10 -6.06 -3.74
N THR A 359 -11.22 -5.88 -4.45
CA THR A 359 -11.99 -6.96 -5.09
C THR A 359 -11.78 -7.09 -6.61
N LYS A 360 -10.87 -6.33 -7.24
CA LYS A 360 -10.57 -6.48 -8.68
C LYS A 360 -9.28 -7.26 -8.96
N VAL A 361 -9.38 -8.23 -9.87
CA VAL A 361 -8.31 -9.11 -10.41
C VAL A 361 -7.56 -8.42 -11.56
N LEU A 362 -7.54 -7.08 -11.64
CA LEU A 362 -6.92 -6.38 -12.76
C LEU A 362 -5.62 -5.69 -12.36
N SER A 363 -4.64 -5.84 -13.24
CA SER A 363 -3.24 -5.43 -13.15
C SER A 363 -3.04 -3.95 -12.80
N ASP A 364 -2.07 -3.72 -11.93
CA ASP A 364 -1.22 -2.53 -11.84
C ASP A 364 -1.91 -1.16 -11.78
N SER A 365 -2.33 -0.77 -10.56
CA SER A 365 -2.06 0.60 -10.14
C SER A 365 -1.62 0.62 -8.68
N SER A 366 -0.39 1.09 -8.45
CA SER A 366 0.27 1.36 -7.16
C SER A 366 -0.48 2.35 -6.24
N LYS A 367 -1.67 2.82 -6.68
CA LYS A 367 -2.46 3.91 -6.07
C LYS A 367 -3.77 3.44 -5.45
N GLN A 368 -4.06 2.14 -5.44
CA GLN A 368 -5.31 1.63 -4.90
C GLN A 368 -5.23 1.52 -3.37
N PHE A 369 -6.20 2.14 -2.72
CA PHE A 369 -6.43 2.05 -1.27
C PHE A 369 -7.46 0.97 -0.97
N ASP A 370 -7.45 0.45 0.26
CA ASP A 370 -8.25 -0.73 0.63
C ASP A 370 -9.75 -0.46 0.59
N PHE A 371 -10.18 0.74 1.01
CA PHE A 371 -11.59 1.15 0.96
C PHE A 371 -11.77 2.67 0.79
N ALA A 372 -12.92 3.07 0.25
CA ALA A 372 -13.34 4.48 0.20
C ALA A 372 -14.82 4.66 0.45
N VAL A 373 -15.20 5.90 0.75
CA VAL A 373 -16.58 6.36 0.60
C VAL A 373 -16.69 7.17 -0.68
N ARG A 374 -17.64 6.77 -1.53
CA ARG A 374 -17.94 7.42 -2.81
C ARG A 374 -19.41 7.82 -2.87
N GLU A 375 -19.71 8.83 -3.66
CA GLU A 375 -21.06 9.28 -3.93
C GLU A 375 -21.54 8.71 -5.27
N LEU A 376 -22.75 8.16 -5.31
CA LEU A 376 -23.39 7.71 -6.54
C LEU A 376 -24.14 8.89 -7.17
N ALA A 377 -23.61 9.42 -8.27
CA ALA A 377 -24.27 10.48 -9.04
C ALA A 377 -24.80 9.92 -10.36
N GLY A 378 -26.11 9.73 -10.42
CA GLY A 378 -26.74 8.98 -11.51
C GLY A 378 -26.28 7.53 -11.50
N SER A 379 -25.58 7.09 -12.55
CA SER A 379 -25.03 5.73 -12.66
C SER A 379 -23.52 5.67 -12.46
N ASN A 380 -22.88 6.75 -12.02
CA ASN A 380 -21.42 6.85 -11.91
C ASN A 380 -20.98 7.12 -10.47
N TRP A 381 -19.88 6.48 -10.08
CA TRP A 381 -19.24 6.71 -8.78
C TRP A 381 -18.32 7.92 -8.83
N ILE A 382 -18.60 8.93 -8.00
CA ILE A 382 -17.80 10.15 -7.83
C ILE A 382 -17.07 10.11 -6.49
N GLY A 383 -15.92 10.79 -6.44
CA GLY A 383 -15.08 10.92 -5.25
C GLY A 383 -13.73 10.25 -5.41
N PRO A 384 -13.08 9.81 -4.32
CA PRO A 384 -13.64 9.57 -2.98
C PRO A 384 -13.67 10.78 -2.02
N ILE A 385 -14.65 10.83 -1.11
CA ILE A 385 -14.71 11.80 0.01
C ILE A 385 -14.02 11.29 1.29
N LEU A 386 -13.81 9.97 1.37
CA LEU A 386 -13.06 9.28 2.40
C LEU A 386 -12.23 8.18 1.75
N VAL A 387 -10.97 8.05 2.17
CA VAL A 387 -10.08 6.95 1.78
C VAL A 387 -9.49 6.27 3.01
N GLY A 388 -9.21 4.98 2.93
CA GLY A 388 -8.54 4.30 4.02
C GLY A 388 -7.75 3.05 3.64
N GLU A 389 -6.82 2.74 4.53
CA GLU A 389 -5.87 1.63 4.46
C GLU A 389 -5.95 0.82 5.76
N VAL A 390 -5.86 -0.50 5.62
CA VAL A 390 -5.92 -1.49 6.71
C VAL A 390 -4.72 -2.39 6.62
N LYS A 391 -4.04 -2.58 7.76
CA LYS A 391 -3.00 -3.59 7.92
C LYS A 391 -3.28 -4.42 9.17
N GLY A 392 -3.16 -5.74 9.01
CA GLY A 392 -3.38 -6.71 10.10
C GLY A 392 -2.35 -6.60 11.23
N GLU A 393 -2.65 -7.23 12.37
CA GLU A 393 -1.68 -7.32 13.49
C GLU A 393 -0.38 -8.03 13.09
N ASP A 394 -0.43 -8.90 12.07
CA ASP A 394 0.72 -9.61 11.52
C ASP A 394 1.69 -8.74 10.73
N GLN A 395 1.26 -7.53 10.32
CA GLN A 395 2.08 -6.58 9.58
C GLN A 395 2.35 -5.26 10.32
N ARG A 396 1.85 -5.11 11.54
CA ARG A 396 1.98 -3.87 12.32
C ARG A 396 3.43 -3.44 12.58
N ASP A 397 4.34 -4.40 12.64
CA ASP A 397 5.77 -4.17 12.88
C ASP A 397 6.54 -3.89 11.56
N ASP A 398 5.92 -4.08 10.38
CA ASP A 398 6.47 -3.64 9.09
C ASP A 398 6.18 -2.15 8.92
N LYS A 399 7.01 -1.32 9.56
CA LYS A 399 6.87 0.14 9.57
C LYS A 399 6.87 0.72 8.15
N TYR A 400 7.67 0.17 7.25
CA TYR A 400 7.73 0.62 5.87
C TYR A 400 6.35 0.56 5.21
N ILE A 401 5.67 -0.59 5.28
CA ILE A 401 4.34 -0.76 4.67
C ILE A 401 3.32 0.17 5.32
N CYS A 402 3.31 0.26 6.65
CA CYS A 402 2.36 1.13 7.36
C CYS A 402 2.56 2.62 7.01
N LEU A 403 3.80 3.08 6.85
CA LEU A 403 4.09 4.47 6.49
C LEU A 403 3.82 4.75 5.03
N LEU A 404 4.04 3.76 4.15
CA LEU A 404 3.64 3.85 2.76
C LEU A 404 2.13 4.02 2.61
N ASP A 405 1.34 3.29 3.39
CA ASP A 405 -0.12 3.44 3.41
C ASP A 405 -0.54 4.84 3.90
N LEU A 406 0.14 5.39 4.93
CA LEU A 406 -0.10 6.76 5.37
C LEU A 406 0.23 7.79 4.27
N ILE A 407 1.34 7.61 3.54
CA ILE A 407 1.69 8.46 2.39
C ILE A 407 0.61 8.34 1.31
N ARG A 408 0.14 7.13 1.01
CA ARG A 408 -0.92 6.88 0.01
C ARG A 408 -2.21 7.59 0.38
N ILE A 409 -2.65 7.51 1.65
CA ILE A 409 -3.81 8.25 2.16
C ILE A 409 -3.65 9.76 1.91
N GLY A 410 -2.48 10.32 2.23
CA GLY A 410 -2.18 11.73 2.03
C GLY A 410 -2.27 12.14 0.56
N SER A 411 -1.51 11.46 -0.31
CA SER A 411 -1.47 11.76 -1.75
C SER A 411 -2.84 11.60 -2.40
N THR A 412 -3.56 10.50 -2.14
CA THR A 412 -4.91 10.30 -2.69
C THR A 412 -5.91 11.32 -2.17
N SER A 413 -5.77 11.78 -0.92
CA SER A 413 -6.62 12.85 -0.39
C SER A 413 -6.43 14.14 -1.17
N VAL A 414 -5.18 14.52 -1.47
CA VAL A 414 -4.87 15.70 -2.29
C VAL A 414 -5.40 15.54 -3.72
N ASP A 415 -5.16 14.40 -4.36
CA ASP A 415 -5.65 14.13 -5.71
C ASP A 415 -7.19 14.25 -5.75
N SER A 416 -7.87 13.74 -4.72
CA SER A 416 -9.32 13.80 -4.59
C SER A 416 -9.82 15.24 -4.38
N ILE A 417 -9.12 16.04 -3.58
CA ILE A 417 -9.40 17.48 -3.42
C ILE A 417 -9.26 18.21 -4.75
N ASN A 418 -8.17 17.98 -5.48
CA ASN A 418 -7.87 18.69 -6.71
C ASN A 418 -8.81 18.31 -7.84
N PHE A 419 -9.09 17.01 -7.99
CA PHE A 419 -9.93 16.50 -9.09
C PHE A 419 -11.41 16.77 -8.86
N ASN A 420 -11.91 16.52 -7.64
CA ASN A 420 -13.33 16.66 -7.33
C ASN A 420 -13.69 18.02 -6.70
N LEU A 421 -12.70 18.88 -6.46
CA LEU A 421 -12.85 20.20 -5.84
C LEU A 421 -13.52 20.12 -4.46
N TYR A 422 -13.03 19.19 -3.63
CA TYR A 422 -13.54 18.99 -2.28
C TYR A 422 -12.91 19.96 -1.28
N GLU A 423 -13.71 20.46 -0.33
CA GLU A 423 -13.20 21.29 0.78
C GLU A 423 -12.21 20.53 1.66
N ALA A 424 -12.48 19.25 1.85
CA ALA A 424 -11.64 18.34 2.61
C ALA A 424 -11.92 16.88 2.22
N VAL A 425 -10.96 16.00 2.53
CA VAL A 425 -11.10 14.55 2.39
C VAL A 425 -10.68 13.88 3.70
N LEU A 426 -11.48 12.91 4.14
CA LEU A 426 -11.19 12.15 5.35
C LEU A 426 -10.25 10.97 5.03
N GLY A 427 -9.18 10.82 5.79
CA GLY A 427 -8.27 9.70 5.71
C GLY A 427 -8.43 8.77 6.92
N VAL A 428 -8.43 7.46 6.70
CA VAL A 428 -8.52 6.46 7.77
C VAL A 428 -7.34 5.50 7.66
N HIS A 429 -6.50 5.45 8.69
CA HIS A 429 -5.36 4.56 8.73
C HIS A 429 -5.52 3.55 9.87
N ILE A 430 -5.55 2.26 9.55
CA ILE A 430 -5.71 1.18 10.52
C ILE A 430 -4.48 0.28 10.50
N VAL A 431 -3.81 0.18 11.64
CA VAL A 431 -2.62 -0.68 11.83
C VAL A 431 -2.85 -1.59 13.04
N GLY A 432 -3.06 -2.88 12.80
CA GLY A 432 -3.63 -3.78 13.80
C GLY A 432 -4.99 -3.25 14.26
N LEU A 433 -5.23 -3.23 15.57
CA LEU A 433 -6.48 -2.69 16.13
C LEU A 433 -6.49 -1.17 16.31
N GLN A 434 -5.39 -0.48 16.03
CA GLN A 434 -5.33 0.98 16.13
C GLN A 434 -5.92 1.63 14.87
N MET A 435 -6.91 2.50 15.05
CA MET A 435 -7.51 3.31 14.01
C MET A 435 -7.17 4.78 14.24
N THR A 436 -6.68 5.44 13.19
CA THR A 436 -6.39 6.88 13.18
C THR A 436 -7.19 7.57 12.10
N PHE A 437 -7.86 8.66 12.45
CA PHE A 437 -8.56 9.53 11.51
C PHE A 437 -7.75 10.79 11.20
N TYR A 438 -7.71 11.16 9.93
CA TYR A 438 -7.09 12.37 9.42
C TYR A 438 -8.10 13.19 8.61
N ILE A 439 -7.95 14.51 8.62
CA ILE A 439 -8.62 15.41 7.69
C ILE A 439 -7.58 16.13 6.84
N THR A 440 -7.72 16.05 5.53
CA THR A 440 -6.84 16.74 4.58
C THR A 440 -7.60 17.89 3.93
N THR A 441 -7.01 19.08 3.84
CA THR A 441 -7.66 20.26 3.26
C THR A 441 -6.63 21.26 2.72
N LEU A 442 -6.96 21.94 1.62
CA LEU A 442 -6.13 22.98 1.00
C LEU A 442 -6.32 24.33 1.72
N GLN A 443 -5.23 24.92 2.20
CA GLN A 443 -5.26 26.16 3.01
C GLN A 443 -4.63 27.37 2.32
N ALA A 444 -3.57 27.17 1.56
CA ALA A 444 -2.95 28.18 0.72
C ALA A 444 -2.52 27.54 -0.61
N SER A 445 -2.07 28.33 -1.59
CA SER A 445 -1.54 27.76 -2.84
C SER A 445 -0.45 26.73 -2.54
N GLY A 446 -0.66 25.48 -2.94
CA GLY A 446 0.27 24.38 -2.68
C GLY A 446 0.52 24.03 -1.22
N LEU A 447 -0.37 24.40 -0.28
CA LEU A 447 -0.29 24.00 1.12
C LEU A 447 -1.53 23.21 1.52
N TYR A 448 -1.39 21.89 1.52
CA TYR A 448 -2.37 20.98 2.09
C TYR A 448 -1.99 20.68 3.53
N ILE A 449 -2.96 20.74 4.43
CA ILE A 449 -2.75 20.30 5.82
C ILE A 449 -3.49 18.98 6.01
N MET A 450 -2.76 17.95 6.40
CA MET A 450 -3.30 16.66 6.83
C MET A 450 -3.21 16.60 8.36
N LEU A 451 -4.33 16.81 9.02
CA LEU A 451 -4.42 16.88 10.48
C LEU A 451 -4.97 15.56 11.05
N GLU A 452 -4.27 14.97 12.01
CA GLU A 452 -4.84 13.91 12.85
C GLU A 452 -5.99 14.46 13.70
N ILE A 453 -7.19 13.91 13.51
CA ILE A 453 -8.37 14.23 14.33
C ILE A 453 -8.28 13.49 15.66
N CYS A 454 -8.21 12.15 15.59
CA CYS A 454 -8.08 11.28 16.76
C CYS A 454 -7.45 9.93 16.38
N THR A 455 -6.98 9.23 17.41
CA THR A 455 -6.46 7.86 17.33
C THR A 455 -7.06 7.06 18.48
N PHE A 456 -7.65 5.92 18.20
CA PHE A 456 -8.14 5.00 19.23
C PHE A 456 -7.88 3.55 18.85
N THR A 457 -8.04 2.64 19.80
CA THR A 457 -7.87 1.20 19.59
C THR A 457 -9.22 0.51 19.66
N PHE A 458 -9.54 -0.31 18.66
CA PHE A 458 -10.70 -1.18 18.69
C PHE A 458 -10.65 -2.13 19.88
N PRO A 459 -11.81 -2.47 20.49
CA PRO A 459 -11.85 -3.46 21.55
C PRO A 459 -11.50 -4.82 20.95
N ARG A 460 -10.50 -5.52 21.47
CA ARG A 460 -10.09 -6.84 20.95
C ARG A 460 -11.21 -7.87 21.06
N ASP A 461 -11.97 -7.78 22.13
CA ASP A 461 -13.08 -8.66 22.46
C ASP A 461 -14.13 -7.92 23.31
N ALA A 462 -15.24 -8.60 23.62
CA ALA A 462 -16.35 -8.03 24.37
C ALA A 462 -15.95 -7.46 25.75
N THR A 463 -14.88 -7.96 26.37
CA THR A 463 -14.44 -7.49 27.69
C THR A 463 -13.86 -6.07 27.66
N GLU A 464 -13.54 -5.58 26.46
CA GLU A 464 -12.94 -4.28 26.19
C GLU A 464 -13.93 -3.28 25.55
N LEU A 465 -15.17 -3.65 25.24
CA LEU A 465 -16.15 -2.75 24.57
C LEU A 465 -16.34 -1.38 25.24
N ARG A 466 -16.16 -1.30 26.56
CA ARG A 466 -16.23 -0.03 27.31
C ARG A 466 -15.11 0.95 26.93
N SER A 467 -13.94 0.46 26.47
CA SER A 467 -12.87 1.32 25.97
C SER A 467 -13.28 2.03 24.67
N TYR A 468 -14.05 1.37 23.82
CA TYR A 468 -14.61 1.99 22.62
C TYR A 468 -15.59 3.12 22.97
N LEU A 469 -16.50 2.88 23.93
CA LEU A 469 -17.43 3.90 24.43
C LEU A 469 -16.70 5.12 25.00
N ALA A 470 -15.53 4.93 25.62
CA ALA A 470 -14.72 6.04 26.13
C ALA A 470 -14.28 7.01 25.02
N ASN A 471 -14.04 6.50 23.80
CA ASN A 471 -13.62 7.27 22.62
C ASN A 471 -14.80 7.80 21.77
N ALA A 472 -16.04 7.59 22.21
CA ALA A 472 -17.22 7.94 21.42
C ALA A 472 -17.36 9.45 21.16
N ASP A 473 -16.89 10.30 22.07
CA ASP A 473 -16.87 11.76 21.89
C ASP A 473 -15.91 12.18 20.75
N GLU A 474 -14.80 11.46 20.59
CA GLU A 474 -13.84 11.68 19.50
C GLU A 474 -14.43 11.22 18.16
N LEU A 475 -15.14 10.09 18.13
CA LEU A 475 -15.84 9.62 16.92
C LEU A 475 -16.95 10.59 16.48
N LEU A 476 -17.63 11.22 17.44
CA LEU A 476 -18.60 12.28 17.14
C LEU A 476 -17.92 13.47 16.46
N THR A 477 -16.72 13.82 16.93
CA THR A 477 -15.88 14.85 16.31
C THR A 477 -15.48 14.46 14.87
N VAL A 478 -15.12 13.21 14.63
CA VAL A 478 -14.82 12.69 13.28
C VAL A 478 -16.03 12.83 12.36
N ALA A 479 -17.23 12.47 12.82
CA ALA A 479 -18.45 12.61 12.04
C ALA A 479 -18.74 14.09 11.69
N GLN A 480 -18.45 15.03 12.59
CA GLN A 480 -18.56 16.46 12.30
C GLN A 480 -17.59 16.89 11.19
N TYR A 481 -16.33 16.44 11.23
CA TYR A 481 -15.38 16.70 10.14
C TYR A 481 -15.85 16.12 8.80
N ALA A 482 -16.40 14.90 8.81
CA ALA A 482 -16.89 14.23 7.61
C ALA A 482 -18.03 15.00 6.91
N ASN A 483 -18.83 15.77 7.64
CA ASN A 483 -19.86 16.65 7.05
C ASN A 483 -19.27 17.78 6.17
N HIS A 484 -17.96 18.06 6.31
CA HIS A 484 -17.24 19.01 5.48
C HIS A 484 -16.52 18.36 4.28
N CYS A 485 -16.54 17.03 4.18
CA CYS A 485 -16.01 16.30 3.03
C CYS A 485 -17.04 16.31 1.89
N LYS A 486 -17.12 17.44 1.20
CA LYS A 486 -18.06 17.72 0.10
C LYS A 486 -17.43 18.64 -0.94
N VAL A 487 -18.07 18.73 -2.11
CA VAL A 487 -17.71 19.70 -3.15
C VAL A 487 -17.75 21.11 -2.57
N SER A 488 -16.71 21.89 -2.84
CA SER A 488 -16.60 23.27 -2.42
C SER A 488 -17.63 24.16 -3.11
N ASP A 489 -18.17 25.10 -2.34
CA ASP A 489 -18.98 26.19 -2.87
C ASP A 489 -18.11 27.21 -3.64
N ASP A 490 -16.79 27.21 -3.41
CA ASP A 490 -15.79 28.10 -4.01
C ASP A 490 -14.75 27.30 -4.81
N LYS A 491 -15.23 26.72 -5.92
CA LYS A 491 -14.45 25.87 -6.82
C LYS A 491 -13.28 26.61 -7.48
N GLU A 492 -13.49 27.85 -7.88
CA GLU A 492 -12.49 28.67 -8.58
C GLU A 492 -11.29 28.93 -7.67
N ARG A 493 -11.54 29.26 -6.40
CA ARG A 493 -10.47 29.40 -5.41
C ARG A 493 -9.67 28.11 -5.26
N LEU A 494 -10.32 26.95 -5.07
CA LEU A 494 -9.60 25.67 -4.96
C LEU A 494 -8.77 25.37 -6.21
N GLN A 495 -9.32 25.57 -7.40
CA GLN A 495 -8.58 25.37 -8.66
C GLN A 495 -7.35 26.28 -8.75
N SER A 496 -7.48 27.55 -8.37
CA SER A 496 -6.37 28.51 -8.42
C SER A 496 -5.24 28.21 -7.43
N MET A 497 -5.55 27.53 -6.32
CA MET A 497 -4.61 27.22 -5.24
C MET A 497 -4.04 25.79 -5.34
N SER A 498 -4.68 24.93 -6.13
CA SER A 498 -4.30 23.52 -6.21
C SER A 498 -2.91 23.40 -6.80
N ALA A 499 -2.07 22.58 -6.18
CA ALA A 499 -0.78 22.21 -6.72
C ALA A 499 -0.80 20.75 -7.15
N THR A 500 -0.11 20.45 -8.25
CA THR A 500 0.18 19.08 -8.62
C THR A 500 1.00 18.42 -7.51
N THR A 501 0.59 17.23 -7.08
CA THR A 501 1.40 16.37 -6.22
C THR A 501 2.60 15.85 -7.03
N ILE A 502 3.71 15.57 -6.36
CA ILE A 502 4.86 14.91 -6.98
C ILE A 502 4.50 13.42 -7.11
N SER A 503 3.55 13.09 -8.00
CA SER A 503 3.29 11.71 -8.42
C SER A 503 4.24 11.36 -9.58
N THR A 504 5.53 11.64 -9.40
CA THR A 504 6.52 11.30 -10.42
C THR A 504 6.82 9.81 -10.34
N PRO A 505 7.03 9.11 -11.47
CA PRO A 505 7.54 7.74 -11.47
C PRO A 505 8.78 7.58 -10.57
N GLU A 506 9.58 8.62 -10.44
CA GLU A 506 10.76 8.72 -9.58
C GLU A 506 10.41 8.68 -8.09
N PHE A 507 9.34 9.35 -7.66
CA PHE A 507 8.86 9.28 -6.27
C PHE A 507 8.30 7.88 -5.93
N GLU A 508 7.56 7.27 -6.85
CA GLU A 508 7.07 5.90 -6.69
C GLU A 508 8.23 4.87 -6.68
N ARG A 509 9.24 5.06 -7.54
CA ARG A 509 10.46 4.24 -7.58
C ARG A 509 11.28 4.39 -6.31
N PHE A 510 11.44 5.62 -5.80
CA PHE A 510 12.13 5.92 -4.55
C PHE A 510 11.49 5.20 -3.37
N ILE A 511 10.16 5.26 -3.27
CA ILE A 511 9.43 4.56 -2.23
C ILE A 511 9.80 3.07 -2.29
N ALA A 512 9.67 2.44 -3.47
CA ALA A 512 9.93 1.02 -3.67
C ALA A 512 11.37 0.58 -3.34
N SER A 513 12.38 1.43 -3.57
CA SER A 513 13.79 1.11 -3.33
C SER A 513 14.24 1.30 -1.87
N SER A 514 13.53 2.09 -1.07
CA SER A 514 13.97 2.51 0.28
C SER A 514 13.64 1.52 1.42
N ARG A 515 13.15 0.32 1.11
CA ARG A 515 12.51 -0.60 2.07
C ARG A 515 13.42 -1.16 3.17
N ASP A 516 13.08 -0.92 4.43
CA ASP A 516 13.64 -1.59 5.61
C ASP A 516 12.64 -1.65 6.79
N ARG A 517 12.36 -2.87 7.26
CA ARG A 517 11.32 -3.11 8.27
C ARG A 517 11.71 -2.63 9.68
N GLN A 518 13.00 -2.44 9.98
CA GLN A 518 13.47 -2.29 11.37
C GLN A 518 13.92 -0.88 11.75
N ARG A 519 13.90 0.08 10.82
CA ARG A 519 14.42 1.43 11.08
C ARG A 519 13.64 2.19 12.16
N GLU A 520 14.33 3.13 12.80
CA GLU A 520 13.68 4.09 13.69
C GLU A 520 12.71 4.97 12.89
N CYS A 521 11.52 5.18 13.45
CA CYS A 521 10.47 5.94 12.81
C CYS A 521 10.00 7.06 13.75
N PRO A 522 9.87 8.31 13.28
CA PRO A 522 9.34 9.41 14.09
C PRO A 522 7.85 9.28 14.36
N ILE A 523 7.15 8.39 13.64
CA ILE A 523 5.75 8.04 13.87
C ILE A 523 5.67 6.78 14.72
N VAL A 524 5.01 6.90 15.87
CA VAL A 524 4.79 5.79 16.80
C VAL A 524 3.34 5.35 16.70
N TYR A 525 3.14 4.07 16.38
CA TYR A 525 1.86 3.39 16.52
C TYR A 525 1.79 2.83 17.94
N HIS A 526 0.76 3.22 18.69
CA HIS A 526 0.54 2.65 20.03
C HIS A 526 -0.20 1.32 19.88
N HIS A 527 0.52 0.21 20.05
CA HIS A 527 -0.03 -1.14 19.97
C HIS A 527 -0.55 -1.65 21.31
#